data_AF-A0A9D7SV64-F1
#
_entry.id   AF-A0A9D7SV64-F1
#
_cell.length_a   1.000
_cell.length_b   1.000
_cell.length_c   1.000
_cell.angle_alpha   90.00
_cell.angle_beta   90.00
_cell.angle_gamma   90.00
#
_symmetry.space_group_name_H-M   'P 1'
#
loop_
_entity.id
_entity.type
_entity.pdbx_description
1 polymer ?
#
loop_
_entity_poly.entity_id
_entity_poly.type
_entity_poly.pdbx_seq_one_letter_code
_entity_poly.pdbx_strand_id
1 'polypeptide(L)'
;MKLYQAYKSITDKIKPIDTAWFTTFNLDVELVEKFLLSQLIDKAPIELKTAEDYEGMNLELKGIDIKVWYDYRAMNTQSPKRTTVDFISTDPRSFFDSKSHNIVFHPKVIFLKGKGGAYLLSGSANLSISAWSTNKEAVMIKEIMHKENADEIIGFFDSLFTKNGLLSDAKTPLSAWRNKLSGGTSGWNFLSIACNRKKHSLIN
;
A
#
# COMPACT_ATOMS: atom_id res chain seq x y z
N MET A 1 -1.30 -7.79 18.28
CA MET A 1 -1.54 -6.62 17.40
C MET A 1 -2.82 -6.87 16.59
N LYS A 2 -3.94 -6.22 16.94
CA LYS A 2 -5.26 -6.52 16.30
C LYS A 2 -5.25 -6.24 14.79
N LEU A 3 -4.65 -5.11 14.37
CA LEU A 3 -4.54 -4.75 12.95
C LEU A 3 -3.66 -5.75 12.17
N TYR A 4 -2.56 -6.21 12.77
CA TYR A 4 -1.73 -7.26 12.20
C TYR A 4 -2.48 -8.58 12.02
N GLN A 5 -3.32 -8.97 12.99
CA GLN A 5 -4.15 -10.17 12.86
C GLN A 5 -5.17 -10.05 11.72
N ALA A 6 -5.80 -8.88 11.56
CA ALA A 6 -6.70 -8.62 10.45
C ALA A 6 -5.96 -8.66 9.10
N TYR A 7 -4.79 -8.02 9.02
CA TYR A 7 -3.90 -8.08 7.85
C TYR A 7 -3.51 -9.53 7.51
N LYS A 8 -3.07 -10.31 8.51
CA LYS A 8 -2.76 -11.73 8.38
C LYS A 8 -3.94 -12.51 7.80
N SER A 9 -5.13 -12.37 8.39
CA SER A 9 -6.34 -13.05 7.91
C SER A 9 -6.67 -12.74 6.45
N ILE A 10 -6.45 -11.50 6.00
CA ILE A 10 -6.65 -11.10 4.60
C ILE A 10 -5.61 -11.76 3.71
N THR A 11 -4.32 -11.62 4.05
CA THR A 11 -3.23 -12.20 3.26
C THR A 11 -3.36 -13.71 3.12
N ASP A 12 -3.79 -14.41 4.18
CA ASP A 12 -4.03 -15.85 4.14
C ASP A 12 -5.21 -16.22 3.21
N LYS A 13 -6.27 -15.39 3.15
CA LYS A 13 -7.43 -15.60 2.27
C LYS A 13 -7.11 -15.43 0.79
N ILE A 14 -6.23 -14.49 0.43
CA ILE A 14 -6.01 -14.10 -0.98
C ILE A 14 -4.80 -14.77 -1.64
N LYS A 15 -4.06 -15.61 -0.92
CA LYS A 15 -2.85 -16.26 -1.41
C LYS A 15 -3.05 -17.09 -2.68
N PRO A 16 -1.98 -17.27 -3.49
CA PRO A 16 -0.74 -16.51 -3.48
C PRO A 16 -0.97 -15.04 -3.85
N ILE A 17 -0.16 -14.16 -3.26
CA ILE A 17 -0.28 -12.70 -3.43
C ILE A 17 0.54 -12.27 -4.65
N ASP A 18 -0.06 -11.46 -5.51
CA ASP A 18 0.59 -10.95 -6.71
C ASP A 18 1.04 -9.49 -6.53
N THR A 19 0.30 -8.71 -5.74
CA THR A 19 0.52 -7.26 -5.58
C THR A 19 0.27 -6.84 -4.14
N ALA A 20 1.21 -6.09 -3.57
CA ALA A 20 1.09 -5.50 -2.24
C ALA A 20 1.66 -4.07 -2.24
N TRP A 21 0.76 -3.09 -2.27
CA TRP A 21 1.10 -1.68 -2.33
C TRP A 21 0.69 -0.96 -1.06
N PHE A 22 1.59 -0.16 -0.52
CA PHE A 22 1.43 0.48 0.77
C PHE A 22 1.71 1.97 0.66
N THR A 23 0.90 2.77 1.36
CA THR A 23 1.17 4.19 1.55
C THR A 23 1.16 4.50 3.04
N THR A 24 2.01 5.43 3.47
CA THR A 24 2.05 5.90 4.85
C THR A 24 2.56 7.34 4.91
N PHE A 25 2.33 8.01 6.04
CA PHE A 25 3.10 9.22 6.34
C PHE A 25 4.42 8.82 6.98
N ASN A 26 4.36 8.28 8.20
CA ASN A 26 5.53 7.81 8.93
C ASN A 26 5.86 6.36 8.53
N LEU A 27 7.13 6.09 8.24
CA LEU A 27 7.60 4.76 7.87
C LEU A 27 8.54 4.18 8.94
N ASP A 28 8.16 3.05 9.49
CA ASP A 28 8.99 2.16 10.30
C ASP A 28 9.42 0.95 9.46
N VAL A 29 10.72 0.89 9.17
CA VAL A 29 11.32 -0.17 8.35
C VAL A 29 11.14 -1.54 9.00
N GLU A 30 11.24 -1.65 10.33
CA GLU A 30 11.12 -2.93 11.01
C GLU A 30 9.69 -3.47 10.90
N LEU A 31 8.67 -2.62 11.10
CA LEU A 31 7.28 -3.06 10.92
C LEU A 31 7.09 -3.65 9.53
N VAL A 32 7.49 -2.91 8.49
CA VAL A 32 7.26 -3.32 7.11
C VAL A 32 8.01 -4.62 6.81
N GLU A 33 9.32 -4.65 7.01
CA GLU A 33 10.13 -5.79 6.57
C GLU A 33 9.91 -7.04 7.42
N LYS A 34 9.83 -6.89 8.74
CA LYS A 34 9.81 -8.03 9.65
C LYS A 34 8.41 -8.59 9.87
N PHE A 35 7.37 -7.75 9.81
CA PHE A 35 6.00 -8.18 10.09
C PHE A 35 5.13 -8.24 8.83
N LEU A 36 5.12 -7.19 8.00
CA LEU A 36 4.20 -7.14 6.86
C LEU A 36 4.70 -7.98 5.68
N LEU A 37 5.96 -7.81 5.28
CA LEU A 37 6.53 -8.52 4.13
C LEU A 37 6.67 -10.02 4.41
N SER A 38 7.11 -10.41 5.61
CA SER A 38 7.22 -11.82 6.01
C SER A 38 5.89 -12.56 5.93
N GLN A 39 4.79 -11.90 6.31
CA GLN A 39 3.45 -12.47 6.25
C GLN A 39 2.96 -12.68 4.81
N LEU A 40 3.48 -11.95 3.81
CA LEU A 40 3.16 -12.19 2.40
C LEU A 40 3.66 -13.56 1.92
N ILE A 41 4.73 -14.07 2.54
CA ILE A 41 5.43 -15.32 2.17
C ILE A 41 5.37 -16.38 3.28
N ASP A 42 4.40 -16.30 4.19
CA ASP A 42 4.19 -17.29 5.28
C ASP A 42 5.35 -17.45 6.27
N LYS A 43 6.25 -16.46 6.38
CA LYS A 43 7.31 -16.46 7.41
C LYS A 43 6.87 -15.72 8.66
N ALA A 44 7.14 -16.31 9.82
CA ALA A 44 6.91 -15.64 11.09
C ALA A 44 8.01 -14.58 11.35
N PRO A 45 7.67 -13.44 11.97
CA PRO A 45 8.64 -12.39 12.31
C PRO A 45 9.83 -12.86 13.16
N ILE A 46 9.65 -13.93 13.94
CA ILE A 46 10.68 -14.53 14.80
C ILE A 46 11.74 -15.30 14.00
N GLU A 47 11.44 -15.68 12.76
CA GLU A 47 12.35 -16.40 11.88
C GLU A 47 13.34 -15.47 11.16
N LEU A 48 13.12 -14.15 11.20
CA LEU A 48 13.97 -13.17 10.54
C LEU A 48 14.94 -12.53 11.54
N LYS A 49 16.15 -13.11 11.65
CA LYS A 49 17.18 -12.65 12.60
C LYS A 49 18.50 -12.28 11.93
N THR A 50 18.92 -13.05 10.94
CA THR A 50 20.23 -12.92 10.29
C THR A 50 20.11 -12.37 8.88
N ALA A 51 21.24 -11.96 8.28
CA ALA A 51 21.25 -11.46 6.91
C ALA A 51 20.77 -12.52 5.91
N GLU A 52 21.14 -13.79 6.15
CA GLU A 52 20.73 -14.94 5.33
C GLU A 52 19.22 -15.13 5.32
N ASP A 53 18.54 -14.91 6.45
CA ASP A 53 17.08 -14.98 6.54
C ASP A 53 16.42 -13.93 5.64
N TYR A 54 16.96 -12.71 5.63
CA TYR A 54 16.46 -11.60 4.79
C TYR A 54 16.78 -11.82 3.31
N GLU A 55 17.93 -12.41 2.97
CA GLU A 55 18.26 -12.81 1.60
C GLU A 55 17.29 -13.88 1.07
N GLY A 56 17.00 -14.90 1.89
CA GLY A 56 15.98 -15.90 1.55
C GLY A 56 14.61 -15.29 1.34
N MET A 57 14.21 -14.36 2.24
CA MET A 57 12.97 -13.60 2.07
C MET A 57 12.96 -12.76 0.78
N ASN A 58 14.06 -12.09 0.42
CA ASN A 58 14.14 -11.32 -0.83
C ASN A 58 13.92 -12.19 -2.06
N LEU A 59 14.43 -13.43 -2.09
CA LEU A 59 14.20 -14.36 -3.19
C LEU A 59 12.73 -14.73 -3.37
N GLU A 60 12.01 -14.94 -2.27
CA GLU A 60 10.58 -15.27 -2.29
C GLU A 60 9.72 -14.05 -2.66
N LEU A 61 10.10 -12.85 -2.17
CA LEU A 61 9.38 -11.60 -2.47
C LEU A 61 9.52 -11.16 -3.93
N LYS A 62 10.54 -11.61 -4.69
CA LYS A 62 10.73 -11.27 -6.11
C LYS A 62 9.51 -11.62 -6.99
N GLY A 63 8.69 -12.57 -6.57
CA GLY A 63 7.46 -12.95 -7.30
C GLY A 63 6.27 -12.02 -7.08
N ILE A 64 6.38 -11.03 -6.19
CA ILE A 64 5.30 -10.14 -5.77
C ILE A 64 5.65 -8.70 -6.16
N ASP A 65 4.71 -7.96 -6.75
CA ASP A 65 4.88 -6.53 -6.96
C ASP A 65 4.62 -5.76 -5.66
N ILE A 66 5.71 -5.36 -5.00
CA ILE A 66 5.70 -4.71 -3.68
C ILE A 66 6.25 -3.30 -3.76
N LYS A 67 5.48 -2.33 -3.27
CA LYS A 67 5.89 -0.92 -3.24
C LYS A 67 5.37 -0.20 -2.00
N VAL A 68 6.21 0.64 -1.41
CA VAL A 68 5.89 1.40 -0.20
C VAL A 68 6.16 2.88 -0.43
N TRP A 69 5.11 3.69 -0.56
CA TRP A 69 5.24 5.14 -0.65
C TRP A 69 5.14 5.78 0.72
N TYR A 70 6.03 6.73 1.02
CA TYR A 70 6.04 7.46 2.28
C TYR A 70 6.42 8.93 2.08
N ASP A 71 6.10 9.80 3.05
CA ASP A 71 6.54 11.20 2.99
C ASP A 71 8.06 11.27 3.16
N TYR A 72 8.75 11.91 2.22
CA TYR A 72 10.22 11.94 2.21
C TYR A 72 10.87 12.46 3.50
N ARG A 73 10.11 13.20 4.34
CA ARG A 73 10.59 13.76 5.62
C ARG A 73 10.38 12.82 6.81
N ALA A 74 9.62 11.74 6.64
CA ALA A 74 9.01 11.00 7.74
C ALA A 74 9.45 9.52 7.81
N MET A 75 10.70 9.23 7.44
CA MET A 75 11.29 7.90 7.61
C MET A 75 12.02 7.79 8.94
N ASN A 76 11.70 6.76 9.72
CA ASN A 76 12.50 6.42 10.89
C ASN A 76 13.79 5.69 10.45
N THR A 77 14.94 6.30 10.69
CA THR A 77 16.26 5.77 10.31
C THR A 77 16.91 4.89 11.39
N GLN A 78 16.22 4.64 12.52
CA GLN A 78 16.76 3.83 13.61
C GLN A 78 16.90 2.34 13.25
N SER A 79 16.09 1.85 12.31
CA SER A 79 16.11 0.46 11.86
C SER A 79 16.70 0.37 10.46
N PRO A 80 17.79 -0.40 10.25
CA PRO A 80 18.39 -0.54 8.93
C PRO A 80 17.46 -1.31 8.01
N LYS A 81 17.40 -0.88 6.74
CA LYS A 81 16.71 -1.61 5.67
C LYS A 81 17.51 -2.86 5.28
N ARG A 82 16.84 -4.00 5.17
CA ARG A 82 17.44 -5.31 4.88
C ARG A 82 16.86 -6.01 3.65
N THR A 83 15.79 -5.46 3.06
CA THR A 83 15.17 -6.02 1.86
C THR A 83 15.50 -5.22 0.61
N THR A 84 15.26 -5.80 -0.57
CA THR A 84 15.34 -5.10 -1.86
C THR A 84 14.01 -4.44 -2.27
N VAL A 85 12.99 -4.44 -1.40
CA VAL A 85 11.68 -3.83 -1.70
C VAL A 85 11.78 -2.32 -1.84
N ASP A 86 11.07 -1.77 -2.82
CA ASP A 86 11.06 -0.34 -3.15
C ASP A 86 10.36 0.50 -2.08
N PHE A 87 11.15 1.27 -1.32
CA PHE A 87 10.65 2.32 -0.43
C PHE A 87 10.78 3.66 -1.14
N ILE A 88 9.66 4.18 -1.62
CA ILE A 88 9.56 5.33 -2.51
C ILE A 88 9.28 6.58 -1.68
N SER A 89 10.30 7.41 -1.51
CA SER A 89 10.14 8.73 -0.91
C SER A 89 9.29 9.61 -1.82
N THR A 90 8.23 10.17 -1.25
CA THR A 90 7.23 10.95 -1.98
C THR A 90 7.27 12.39 -1.52
N ASP A 91 7.52 13.28 -2.47
CA ASP A 91 7.40 14.71 -2.27
C ASP A 91 5.97 15.15 -2.61
N PRO A 92 5.14 15.51 -1.62
CA PRO A 92 3.74 15.87 -1.87
C PRO A 92 3.59 17.12 -2.74
N ARG A 93 4.64 17.94 -2.88
CA ARG A 93 4.64 19.14 -3.73
C ARG A 93 4.43 18.81 -5.22
N SER A 94 4.90 17.65 -5.68
CA SER A 94 4.75 17.22 -7.08
C SER A 94 3.29 16.98 -7.48
N PHE A 95 2.41 16.74 -6.51
CA PHE A 95 0.98 16.49 -6.74
C PHE A 95 0.19 17.78 -6.95
N PHE A 96 0.60 18.88 -6.28
CA PHE A 96 -0.16 20.13 -6.23
C PHE A 96 0.52 21.31 -6.92
N ASP A 97 1.65 21.08 -7.59
CA ASP A 97 2.48 22.12 -8.22
C ASP A 97 2.73 23.32 -7.27
N SER A 98 3.01 22.98 -6.01
CA SER A 98 3.11 23.95 -4.92
C SER A 98 4.50 23.94 -4.32
N LYS A 99 5.04 25.13 -4.04
CA LYS A 99 6.32 25.28 -3.32
C LYS A 99 6.15 25.24 -1.80
N SER A 100 4.92 25.06 -1.30
CA SER A 100 4.64 25.07 0.13
C SER A 100 5.24 23.84 0.82
N HIS A 101 6.06 24.09 1.84
CA HIS A 101 6.62 23.04 2.69
C HIS A 101 5.59 22.47 3.68
N ASN A 102 4.41 23.09 3.79
CA ASN A 102 3.36 22.66 4.73
C ASN A 102 2.51 21.52 4.19
N ILE A 103 2.66 21.15 2.91
CA ILE A 103 1.94 20.02 2.32
C ILE A 103 2.62 18.73 2.76
N VAL A 104 1.84 17.74 3.20
CA VAL A 104 2.31 16.43 3.66
C VAL A 104 1.71 15.29 2.83
N PHE A 105 2.50 14.25 2.57
CA PHE A 105 2.02 13.01 1.99
C PHE A 105 1.43 12.14 3.11
N HIS A 106 0.13 12.28 3.34
CA HIS A 106 -0.55 11.63 4.48
C HIS A 106 -1.50 10.44 4.19
N PRO A 107 -1.55 9.82 2.98
CA PRO A 107 -2.41 8.66 2.78
C PRO A 107 -1.88 7.44 3.55
N LYS A 108 -2.80 6.62 4.06
CA LYS A 108 -2.52 5.35 4.75
C LYS A 108 -3.46 4.31 4.17
N VAL A 109 -3.04 3.81 3.03
CA VAL A 109 -3.81 2.93 2.15
C VAL A 109 -2.92 1.75 1.82
N ILE A 110 -3.46 0.55 2.02
CA ILE A 110 -2.82 -0.71 1.66
C ILE A 110 -3.73 -1.40 0.65
N PHE A 111 -3.20 -1.67 -0.52
CA PHE A 111 -3.86 -2.47 -1.55
C PHE A 111 -3.17 -3.83 -1.65
N LEU A 112 -3.96 -4.88 -1.48
CA LEU A 112 -3.50 -6.27 -1.57
C LEU A 112 -4.31 -6.97 -2.65
N LYS A 113 -3.63 -7.68 -3.54
CA LYS A 113 -4.28 -8.54 -4.54
C LYS A 113 -3.51 -9.85 -4.64
N GLY A 114 -4.26 -10.95 -4.64
CA GLY A 114 -3.76 -12.27 -4.97
C GLY A 114 -4.80 -13.08 -5.74
N LYS A 115 -4.59 -14.40 -5.85
CA LYS A 115 -5.52 -15.30 -6.55
C LYS A 115 -6.90 -15.35 -5.89
N GLY A 116 -6.97 -15.26 -4.56
CA GLY A 116 -8.22 -15.36 -3.81
C GLY A 116 -9.04 -14.07 -3.73
N GLY A 117 -8.55 -12.94 -4.30
CA GLY A 117 -9.28 -11.68 -4.32
C GLY A 117 -8.37 -10.46 -4.10
N ALA A 118 -9.01 -9.30 -3.94
CA ALA A 118 -8.31 -8.05 -3.67
C ALA A 118 -8.99 -7.27 -2.54
N TYR A 119 -8.17 -6.65 -1.70
CA TYR A 119 -8.59 -5.91 -0.51
C TYR A 119 -7.92 -4.55 -0.45
N LEU A 120 -8.69 -3.58 0.03
CA LEU A 120 -8.21 -2.26 0.41
C LEU A 120 -8.30 -2.14 1.94
N LEU A 121 -7.20 -1.75 2.56
CA LEU A 121 -7.20 -1.28 3.94
C LEU A 121 -6.91 0.23 3.91
N SER A 122 -7.72 1.02 4.61
CA SER A 122 -7.50 2.47 4.68
C SER A 122 -7.93 3.00 6.04
N GLY A 123 -7.15 3.92 6.61
CA GLY A 123 -7.43 4.41 7.96
C GLY A 123 -6.43 5.43 8.48
N SER A 124 -6.36 5.55 9.80
CA SER A 124 -5.45 6.46 10.51
C SER A 124 -4.09 5.83 10.86
N ALA A 125 -3.97 4.50 10.77
CA ALA A 125 -2.76 3.77 11.11
C ALA A 125 -1.61 4.02 10.12
N ASN A 126 -0.54 4.66 10.57
CA ASN A 126 0.74 4.67 9.85
C ASN A 126 1.38 3.28 9.86
N LEU A 127 2.34 3.04 8.96
CA LEU A 127 3.22 1.86 9.00
C LEU A 127 4.28 2.03 10.09
N SER A 128 3.84 1.96 11.35
CA SER A 128 4.69 2.00 12.56
C SER A 128 4.23 0.97 13.59
N ILE A 129 5.16 0.44 14.39
CA ILE A 129 4.85 -0.58 15.42
C ILE A 129 3.76 -0.06 16.37
N SER A 130 3.85 1.18 16.84
CA SER A 130 2.87 1.79 17.76
C SER A 130 1.48 1.88 17.15
N ALA A 131 1.36 2.36 15.90
CA ALA A 131 0.08 2.43 15.19
C ALA A 131 -0.60 1.05 15.04
N TRP A 132 0.19 -0.02 14.89
CA TRP A 132 -0.33 -1.37 14.71
C TRP A 132 -0.50 -2.18 16.01
N SER A 133 0.00 -1.67 17.14
CA SER A 133 0.02 -2.39 18.43
C SER A 133 -0.76 -1.68 19.53
N THR A 134 -0.44 -0.42 19.82
CA THR A 134 -0.86 0.28 21.04
C THR A 134 -1.80 1.45 20.76
N ASN A 135 -1.62 2.16 19.65
CA ASN A 135 -2.45 3.32 19.33
C ASN A 135 -3.89 2.91 19.02
N LYS A 136 -4.82 3.82 19.31
CA LYS A 136 -6.22 3.70 18.91
C LYS A 136 -6.39 4.21 17.49
N GLU A 137 -6.19 3.32 16.53
CA GLU A 137 -6.38 3.61 15.12
C GLU A 137 -7.73 3.11 14.61
N ALA A 138 -8.31 3.83 13.64
CA ALA A 138 -9.48 3.38 12.91
C ALA A 138 -9.05 2.95 11.50
N VAL A 139 -9.37 1.70 11.13
CA VAL A 139 -9.05 1.14 9.81
C VAL A 139 -10.30 0.50 9.23
N MET A 140 -10.64 0.89 8.01
CA MET A 140 -11.63 0.22 7.18
C MET A 140 -10.94 -0.83 6.32
N ILE A 141 -11.56 -2.00 6.23
CA ILE A 141 -11.11 -3.11 5.40
C ILE A 141 -12.24 -3.43 4.43
N LYS A 142 -11.96 -3.38 3.13
CA LYS A 142 -12.96 -3.58 2.09
C LYS A 142 -12.45 -4.53 1.02
N GLU A 143 -13.24 -5.55 0.72
CA GLU A 143 -13.03 -6.40 -0.45
C GLU A 143 -13.44 -5.63 -1.72
N ILE A 144 -12.66 -5.76 -2.78
CA ILE A 144 -12.85 -5.06 -4.04
C ILE A 144 -13.50 -6.01 -5.04
N MET A 145 -14.82 -5.91 -5.16
CA MET A 145 -15.63 -6.77 -6.05
C MET A 145 -16.16 -6.04 -7.30
N HIS A 146 -16.10 -4.70 -7.29
CA HIS A 146 -16.73 -3.84 -8.29
C HIS A 146 -15.69 -3.07 -9.07
N LYS A 147 -15.95 -2.93 -10.38
CA LYS A 147 -15.06 -2.24 -11.32
C LYS A 147 -14.81 -0.79 -10.92
N GLU A 148 -15.83 -0.10 -10.42
CA GLU A 148 -15.76 1.31 -10.02
C GLU A 148 -14.67 1.58 -8.97
N ASN A 149 -14.68 0.85 -7.85
CA ASN A 149 -13.64 1.01 -6.82
C ASN A 149 -12.26 0.55 -7.31
N ALA A 150 -12.21 -0.51 -8.13
CA ALA A 150 -10.94 -0.93 -8.71
C ALA A 150 -10.33 0.15 -9.61
N ASP A 151 -11.14 0.81 -10.43
CA ASP A 151 -10.70 1.92 -11.29
C ASP A 151 -10.15 3.09 -10.45
N GLU A 152 -10.83 3.47 -9.37
CA GLU A 152 -10.36 4.55 -8.48
C GLU A 152 -9.08 4.19 -7.73
N ILE A 153 -8.97 2.96 -7.23
CA ILE A 153 -7.77 2.51 -6.52
C ILE A 153 -6.58 2.42 -7.48
N ILE A 154 -6.77 1.87 -8.68
CA ILE A 154 -5.73 1.82 -9.71
C ILE A 154 -5.32 3.24 -10.11
N GLY A 155 -6.28 4.14 -10.33
CA GLY A 155 -6.00 5.54 -10.65
C GLY A 155 -5.21 6.25 -9.55
N PHE A 156 -5.50 5.96 -8.29
CA PHE A 156 -4.76 6.51 -7.15
C PHE A 156 -3.30 6.07 -7.16
N PHE A 157 -3.04 4.77 -7.23
CA PHE A 157 -1.66 4.28 -7.25
C PHE A 157 -0.91 4.69 -8.53
N ASP A 158 -1.59 4.72 -9.68
CA ASP A 158 -1.01 5.23 -10.91
C ASP A 158 -0.54 6.69 -10.80
N SER A 159 -1.32 7.53 -10.11
CA SER A 159 -0.90 8.89 -9.81
C SER A 159 0.41 8.92 -9.02
N LEU A 160 0.60 8.00 -8.08
CA LEU A 160 1.85 7.86 -7.31
C LEU A 160 3.00 7.43 -8.21
N PHE A 161 2.82 6.42 -9.06
CA PHE A 161 3.85 6.02 -10.03
C PHE A 161 4.28 7.21 -10.89
N THR A 162 3.32 7.89 -11.51
CA THR A 162 3.58 9.00 -12.42
C THR A 162 4.29 10.17 -11.70
N LYS A 163 3.82 10.55 -10.51
CA LYS A 163 4.33 11.70 -9.76
C LYS A 163 5.68 11.44 -9.08
N ASN A 164 6.03 10.18 -8.88
CA ASN A 164 7.35 9.76 -8.42
C ASN A 164 8.30 9.39 -9.59
N GLY A 165 7.90 9.62 -10.85
CA GLY A 165 8.75 9.36 -12.02
C GLY A 165 9.00 7.88 -12.30
N LEU A 166 8.12 7.00 -11.83
CA LEU A 166 8.22 5.55 -11.97
C LEU A 166 7.43 5.06 -13.18
N LEU A 167 7.95 4.04 -13.86
CA LEU A 167 7.20 3.30 -14.86
C LEU A 167 6.22 2.37 -14.16
N SER A 168 4.95 2.40 -14.60
CA SER A 168 3.91 1.55 -14.04
C SER A 168 3.77 0.26 -14.86
N ASP A 169 4.72 -0.65 -14.73
CA ASP A 169 4.67 -1.98 -15.39
C ASP A 169 3.45 -2.82 -14.92
N ALA A 170 2.92 -2.49 -13.74
CA ALA A 170 1.75 -3.13 -13.13
C ALA A 170 0.39 -2.74 -13.72
N LYS A 171 0.33 -1.75 -14.63
CA LYS A 171 -0.94 -1.25 -15.21
C LYS A 171 -1.68 -2.31 -16.00
N THR A 172 -0.93 -3.10 -16.78
CA THR A 172 -1.51 -4.06 -17.72
C THR A 172 -2.17 -5.23 -16.99
N PRO A 173 -1.51 -5.90 -16.01
CA PRO A 173 -2.14 -6.96 -15.24
C PRO A 173 -3.35 -6.50 -14.41
N LEU A 174 -3.28 -5.32 -13.78
CA LEU A 174 -4.37 -4.80 -12.96
C LEU A 174 -5.58 -4.37 -13.79
N SER A 175 -5.35 -3.80 -14.98
CA SER A 175 -6.43 -3.47 -15.91
C SER A 175 -7.19 -4.71 -16.37
N ALA A 176 -6.48 -5.80 -16.68
CA ALA A 176 -7.08 -7.07 -17.05
C ALA A 176 -7.89 -7.69 -15.91
N TRP A 177 -7.38 -7.64 -14.67
CA TRP A 177 -8.12 -8.07 -13.48
C TRP A 177 -9.39 -7.23 -13.26
N ARG A 178 -9.27 -5.90 -13.29
CA ARG A 178 -10.38 -4.97 -13.10
C ARG A 178 -11.52 -5.20 -14.10
N ASN A 179 -11.21 -5.59 -15.35
CA ASN A 179 -12.22 -5.89 -16.36
C ASN A 179 -13.03 -7.17 -16.06
N LYS A 180 -12.55 -8.05 -15.17
CA LYS A 180 -13.28 -9.25 -14.72
C LYS A 180 -14.23 -8.96 -13.55
N LEU A 181 -14.17 -7.77 -12.95
CA LEU A 181 -15.03 -7.40 -11.82
C LEU A 181 -16.43 -7.04 -12.29
N SER A 182 -17.39 -7.13 -11.35
CA SER A 182 -18.78 -6.79 -11.63
C SER A 182 -18.94 -5.29 -11.94
N GLY A 183 -19.80 -4.97 -12.90
CA GLY A 183 -20.12 -3.59 -13.31
C GLY A 183 -21.18 -2.88 -12.45
N GLY A 184 -21.58 -3.47 -11.32
CA GLY A 184 -22.58 -2.89 -10.40
C GLY A 184 -22.00 -1.81 -9.48
N THR A 185 -22.88 -1.06 -8.84
CA THR A 185 -22.52 -0.08 -7.82
C THR A 185 -22.06 -0.77 -6.55
N SER A 186 -20.96 -0.26 -5.99
CA SER A 186 -20.45 -0.73 -4.72
C SER A 186 -21.16 -0.03 -3.56
N GLY A 187 -21.29 -0.71 -2.42
CA GLY A 187 -21.85 -0.11 -1.19
C GLY A 187 -20.90 0.85 -0.46
N TRP A 188 -19.78 1.24 -1.07
CA TRP A 188 -18.75 2.11 -0.49
C TRP A 188 -17.88 2.72 -1.59
N ASN A 189 -17.46 3.98 -1.46
CA ASN A 189 -16.64 4.64 -2.48
C ASN A 189 -15.23 4.90 -1.97
N PHE A 190 -14.22 4.58 -2.77
CA PHE A 190 -12.87 5.08 -2.56
C PHE A 190 -12.73 6.48 -3.19
N LEU A 191 -12.41 7.48 -2.38
CA LEU A 191 -12.22 8.86 -2.82
C LEU A 191 -10.79 9.30 -2.54
N SER A 192 -10.13 9.85 -3.57
CA SER A 192 -8.77 10.38 -3.46
C SER A 192 -8.61 11.63 -4.31
N ILE A 193 -7.90 12.62 -3.76
CA ILE A 193 -7.55 13.86 -4.47
C ILE A 193 -6.43 13.62 -5.49
N ALA A 194 -5.65 12.53 -5.33
CA ALA A 194 -4.55 12.23 -6.26
C ALA A 194 -5.04 11.65 -7.60
N CYS A 195 -6.29 11.16 -7.66
CA CYS A 195 -6.94 10.80 -8.92
C CYS A 195 -7.31 12.07 -9.68
N ASN A 196 -6.57 12.38 -10.74
CA ASN A 196 -6.80 13.54 -11.59
C ASN A 196 -8.05 13.32 -12.47
N ARG A 197 -9.25 13.29 -11.87
CA ARG A 197 -10.49 13.46 -12.63
C ARG A 197 -10.60 14.94 -12.95
N LYS A 198 -10.44 15.30 -14.23
CA LYS A 198 -11.01 16.54 -14.80
C LYS A 198 -12.54 16.49 -14.64
N LYS A 199 -13.04 16.69 -13.43
CA LYS A 199 -14.47 16.79 -13.08
C LYS A 199 -14.62 17.43 -11.69
N HIS A 200 -14.00 18.59 -11.51
CA HIS A 200 -14.54 19.58 -10.59
C HIS A 200 -14.91 20.80 -11.43
N SER A 201 -16.11 20.78 -12.01
CA SER A 201 -16.85 22.03 -12.14
C SER A 201 -17.11 22.47 -10.71
N LEU A 202 -16.31 23.42 -10.23
CA LEU A 202 -16.65 24.20 -9.07
C LEU A 202 -18.06 24.73 -9.32
N ILE A 203 -18.97 24.33 -8.44
CA ILE A 203 -20.26 24.99 -8.30
C ILE A 203 -19.89 26.40 -7.84
N ASN A 204 -19.99 27.35 -8.77
CA ASN A 204 -20.16 28.77 -8.46
C ASN A 204 -21.65 29.01 -8.22
#